data_AF-F0ZLV9-F1
#
_entry.id   AF-F0ZLV9-F1
#
_cell.length_a   1.000
_cell.length_b   1.000
_cell.length_c   1.000
_cell.angle_alpha   90.00
_cell.angle_beta   90.00
_cell.angle_gamma   90.00
#
_symmetry.space_group_name_H-M   'P 1'
#
loop_
_entity.id
_entity.type
_entity.pdbx_description
1 polymer ?
#
loop_
_entity_poly.entity_id
_entity_poly.type
_entity_poly.pdbx_seq_one_letter_code
_entity_poly.pdbx_strand_id
1 'polypeptide(L)'
;MKLTENNNNLFCSVWTNKYIRQLILYYVKLYNIFFYPKFIKSLQTLDEFKYKEYLNGVEIGFNCDSLERDLPRNINVLNFSYFRVSSPIPSWIKSVTIPVNYDLSIFKNAKCLVSISLGGYGESHQEFNYKTLPESITELELSFYEHTIKKDSLPKNLKKLVMLKCSEVPFEEGLVLPESLTNLTSLRIADTNKSLEFTSLFKFPSQLVQLELCCKEIHSQLPNSLKKLKILAYFIKNDIIPPSLEYLYLKLVYQVISHQMIPKTVKSLEVSCNSFFDDQDISILPPNLERLVILTIKKAKRLPGYYFNKKLLPNQLPPTLKHLSFDDGEEYGVFNNGDFPLEDNVFPDSLTYLNLGPSFNKPVGPNTLPKSGNLKTVVFGDSFNRKFADNTIPSSVLTLDVFHYEYKHPIQIKNPNTIIRCKRNINLFYRPQEISYKSLRIPYGFDKPIKTLSLNKLQDLEYLEVSNDFNQELPPNLPIKKLVLGSTFKQTINLEHYQQLECLVVDSSVPNLTTTIYKMNSNNNINNNDGSNKNSNNDIFNFYNLKSIEVFQYNNNFISQLNPIFYQFIKIKKKNPALNLMVNDWIFKV
;
A
#
# COMPACT_ATOMS: atom_id res chain seq x y z
N MET A 1 -27.01 -15.08 12.74
CA MET A 1 -27.90 -14.94 13.91
C MET A 1 -29.20 -14.31 13.46
N LYS A 2 -30.34 -15.01 13.57
CA LYS A 2 -31.66 -14.36 13.46
C LYS A 2 -31.90 -13.66 14.80
N LEU A 3 -31.89 -12.32 14.80
CA LEU A 3 -32.29 -11.55 15.98
C LEU A 3 -33.78 -11.84 16.25
N THR A 4 -34.11 -12.17 17.50
CA THR A 4 -35.51 -12.30 17.92
C THR A 4 -36.22 -10.95 17.78
N GLU A 5 -37.54 -10.97 17.60
CA GLU A 5 -38.37 -9.75 17.49
C GLU A 5 -38.14 -8.79 18.66
N ASN A 6 -37.91 -9.35 19.86
CA ASN A 6 -37.56 -8.60 21.05
C ASN A 6 -36.20 -7.90 20.94
N ASN A 7 -35.17 -8.55 20.38
CA ASN A 7 -33.87 -7.94 20.16
C ASN A 7 -33.91 -6.82 19.10
N ASN A 8 -34.80 -6.93 18.11
CA ASN A 8 -35.02 -5.86 17.14
C ASN A 8 -35.68 -4.64 17.79
N ASN A 9 -36.69 -4.84 18.63
CA ASN A 9 -37.34 -3.75 19.36
C ASN A 9 -36.37 -3.02 20.32
N LEU A 10 -35.51 -3.79 21.01
CA LEU A 10 -34.43 -3.26 21.84
C LEU A 10 -33.40 -2.48 21.01
N PHE A 11 -32.92 -3.04 19.90
CA PHE A 11 -32.00 -2.36 19.00
C PHE A 11 -32.60 -1.05 18.47
N CYS A 12 -33.85 -1.08 18.00
CA CYS A 12 -34.56 0.11 17.54
C CYS A 12 -34.62 1.17 18.65
N SER A 13 -35.05 0.80 19.86
CA SER A 13 -35.13 1.73 20.99
C SER A 13 -33.79 2.38 21.35
N VAL A 14 -32.70 1.59 21.31
CA VAL A 14 -31.32 2.08 21.52
C VAL A 14 -30.87 2.99 20.39
N TRP A 15 -31.13 2.60 19.14
CA TRP A 15 -30.63 3.30 17.94
C TRP A 15 -31.44 4.56 17.60
N THR A 16 -32.72 4.60 17.93
CA THR A 16 -33.56 5.80 17.77
C THR A 16 -33.26 6.86 18.83
N ASN A 17 -32.70 6.47 19.98
CA ASN A 17 -32.22 7.42 20.97
C ASN A 17 -30.98 8.17 20.45
N LYS A 18 -31.14 9.47 20.15
CA LYS A 18 -30.09 10.31 19.56
C LYS A 18 -28.82 10.35 20.41
N TYR A 19 -28.95 10.43 21.74
CA TYR A 19 -27.82 10.49 22.67
C TYR A 19 -27.06 9.16 22.70
N ILE A 20 -27.76 8.04 22.90
CA ILE A 20 -27.14 6.72 22.96
C ILE A 20 -26.49 6.37 21.62
N ARG A 21 -27.17 6.65 20.49
CA ARG A 21 -26.58 6.46 19.16
C ARG A 21 -25.31 7.30 18.97
N GLN A 22 -25.30 8.56 19.39
CA GLN A 22 -24.10 9.40 19.32
C GLN A 22 -22.95 8.83 20.16
N LEU A 23 -23.25 8.31 21.35
CA LEU A 23 -22.27 7.68 22.23
C LEU A 23 -21.70 6.38 21.61
N ILE A 24 -22.56 5.53 21.04
CA ILE A 24 -22.14 4.32 20.33
C ILE A 24 -21.22 4.67 19.16
N LEU A 25 -21.64 5.63 18.32
CA LEU A 25 -20.84 6.07 17.17
C LEU A 25 -19.49 6.65 17.61
N TYR A 26 -19.45 7.39 18.72
CA TYR A 26 -18.21 7.91 19.30
C TYR A 26 -17.25 6.77 19.69
N TYR A 27 -17.72 5.75 20.42
CA TYR A 27 -16.87 4.64 20.84
C TYR A 27 -16.46 3.70 19.69
N VAL A 28 -17.35 3.44 18.73
CA VAL A 28 -16.98 2.74 17.49
C VAL A 28 -15.89 3.49 16.74
N LYS A 29 -15.93 4.82 16.77
CA LYS A 29 -14.91 5.66 16.17
C LYS A 29 -13.57 5.54 16.88
N LEU A 30 -13.55 5.63 18.21
CA LEU A 30 -12.33 5.41 19.00
C LEU A 30 -11.73 4.02 18.75
N TYR A 31 -12.56 2.99 18.71
CA TYR A 31 -12.14 1.63 18.35
C TYR A 31 -11.45 1.61 16.98
N ASN A 32 -12.08 2.17 15.95
CA ASN A 32 -11.50 2.21 14.60
C ASN A 32 -10.19 3.03 14.52
N ILE A 33 -10.05 4.06 15.35
CA ILE A 33 -8.84 4.90 15.43
C ILE A 33 -7.68 4.09 16.04
N PHE A 34 -7.93 3.35 17.12
CA PHE A 34 -6.89 2.68 17.91
C PHE A 34 -6.81 1.16 17.66
N PHE A 35 -7.55 0.63 16.69
CA PHE A 35 -7.56 -0.79 16.33
C PHE A 35 -6.19 -1.33 15.91
N TYR A 36 -5.35 -0.49 15.30
CA TYR A 36 -4.05 -0.93 14.76
C TYR A 36 -3.00 -1.11 15.85
N PRO A 37 -2.01 -2.01 15.66
CA PRO A 37 -0.95 -2.20 16.62
C PRO A 37 -0.24 -0.89 16.97
N LYS A 38 -0.20 -0.59 18.28
CA LYS A 38 0.52 0.57 18.81
C LYS A 38 1.87 0.13 19.34
N PHE A 39 2.93 0.86 18.97
CA PHE A 39 4.25 0.67 19.56
C PHE A 39 4.28 1.17 21.01
N ILE A 40 4.71 0.31 21.92
CA ILE A 40 4.78 0.55 23.37
C ILE A 40 6.24 0.39 23.82
N LYS A 41 6.77 1.44 24.44
CA LYS A 41 8.18 1.49 24.91
C LYS A 41 8.37 0.96 26.32
N SER A 42 7.32 0.98 27.14
CA SER A 42 7.31 0.44 28.51
C SER A 42 5.87 0.17 28.97
N LEU A 43 5.71 -0.61 30.05
CA LEU A 43 4.39 -0.82 30.67
C LEU A 43 3.76 0.50 31.12
N GLN A 44 4.55 1.43 31.67
CA GLN A 44 4.06 2.76 32.04
C GLN A 44 3.43 3.49 30.84
N THR A 45 4.05 3.43 29.64
CA THR A 45 3.45 4.05 28.45
C THR A 45 2.16 3.40 27.99
N LEU A 46 1.97 2.10 28.26
CA LEU A 46 0.70 1.41 28.02
C LEU A 46 -0.35 1.84 29.04
N ASP A 47 0.04 1.97 30.31
CA ASP A 47 -0.87 2.32 31.40
C ASP A 47 -1.37 3.75 31.33
N GLU A 48 -0.50 4.70 30.98
CA GLU A 48 -0.81 6.11 30.76
C GLU A 48 -1.63 6.33 29.48
N PHE A 49 -1.69 5.34 28.59
CA PHE A 49 -2.43 5.50 27.35
C PHE A 49 -3.94 5.45 27.60
N LYS A 50 -4.55 6.64 27.62
CA LYS A 50 -5.99 6.89 27.86
C LYS A 50 -6.96 5.96 27.12
N TYR A 51 -6.60 5.49 25.91
CA TYR A 51 -7.46 4.67 25.07
C TYR A 51 -6.99 3.21 24.96
N LYS A 52 -6.24 2.69 25.95
CA LYS A 52 -5.69 1.32 25.94
C LYS A 52 -6.74 0.21 25.77
N GLU A 53 -7.95 0.42 26.25
CA GLU A 53 -9.10 -0.50 26.09
C GLU A 53 -9.59 -0.64 24.63
N TYR A 54 -9.22 0.29 23.74
CA TYR A 54 -9.58 0.26 22.31
C TYR A 54 -8.51 -0.36 21.42
N LEU A 55 -7.34 -0.69 22.00
CA LEU A 55 -6.26 -1.34 21.24
C LEU A 55 -6.68 -2.76 20.85
N ASN A 56 -6.45 -3.16 19.61
CA ASN A 56 -6.56 -4.57 19.21
C ASN A 56 -5.19 -5.24 19.06
N GLY A 57 -4.11 -4.45 18.93
CA GLY A 57 -2.77 -4.98 18.96
C GLY A 57 -1.76 -4.04 19.61
N VAL A 58 -0.62 -4.60 20.01
CA VAL A 58 0.54 -3.85 20.50
C VAL A 58 1.82 -4.38 19.87
N GLU A 59 2.76 -3.48 19.66
CA GLU A 59 4.15 -3.81 19.37
C GLU A 59 4.98 -3.48 20.61
N ILE A 60 5.53 -4.51 21.24
CA ILE A 60 6.32 -4.38 22.45
C ILE A 60 7.77 -4.15 22.05
N GLY A 61 8.39 -3.10 22.60
CA GLY A 61 9.80 -2.75 22.43
C GLY A 61 10.68 -2.96 23.67
N PHE A 62 10.19 -3.70 24.67
CA PHE A 62 10.84 -3.88 25.98
C PHE A 62 10.58 -5.30 26.53
N ASN A 63 11.42 -5.77 27.45
CA ASN A 63 11.21 -7.07 28.09
C ASN A 63 10.08 -6.99 29.12
N CYS A 64 9.19 -7.99 29.15
CA CYS A 64 8.01 -8.03 30.02
C CYS A 64 8.03 -9.32 30.84
N ASP A 65 7.84 -9.19 32.16
CA ASP A 65 7.90 -10.32 33.09
C ASP A 65 6.71 -11.27 32.88
N SER A 66 5.48 -10.74 32.79
CA SER A 66 4.26 -11.55 32.63
C SER A 66 3.25 -10.91 31.69
N LEU A 67 3.28 -11.31 30.42
CA LEU A 67 2.32 -10.84 29.41
C LEU A 67 0.86 -11.14 29.78
N GLU A 68 0.59 -12.26 30.47
CA GLU A 68 -0.77 -12.67 30.89
C GLU A 68 -1.36 -11.70 31.94
N ARG A 69 -0.51 -11.11 32.79
CA ARG A 69 -0.92 -10.13 33.81
C ARG A 69 -0.90 -8.70 33.28
N ASP A 70 0.13 -8.37 32.50
CA ASP A 70 0.48 -6.98 32.18
C ASP A 70 -0.25 -6.46 30.93
N LEU A 71 -0.75 -7.34 30.06
CA LEU A 71 -1.49 -6.93 28.85
C LEU A 71 -3.01 -6.86 29.07
N PRO A 72 -3.68 -5.80 28.56
CA PRO A 72 -5.13 -5.74 28.52
C PRO A 72 -5.76 -6.90 27.72
N ARG A 73 -6.90 -7.40 28.18
CA ARG A 73 -7.60 -8.56 27.58
C ARG A 73 -8.17 -8.30 26.18
N ASN A 74 -8.30 -7.03 25.77
CA ASN A 74 -8.73 -6.62 24.42
C ASN A 74 -7.64 -6.81 23.34
N ILE A 75 -6.38 -7.01 23.73
CA ILE A 75 -5.27 -7.23 22.78
C ILE A 75 -5.39 -8.61 22.14
N ASN A 76 -5.55 -8.66 20.81
CA ASN A 76 -5.58 -9.90 20.01
C ASN A 76 -4.28 -10.12 19.22
N VAL A 77 -3.53 -9.05 18.91
CA VAL A 77 -2.32 -9.09 18.07
C VAL A 77 -1.12 -8.61 18.88
N LEU A 78 -0.06 -9.40 18.92
CA LEU A 78 1.13 -9.11 19.69
C LEU A 78 2.38 -9.18 18.82
N ASN A 79 3.03 -8.04 18.62
CA ASN A 79 4.26 -7.94 17.85
C ASN A 79 5.43 -7.66 18.80
N PHE A 80 6.57 -8.29 18.56
CA PHE A 80 7.79 -8.04 19.32
C PHE A 80 8.82 -7.34 18.45
N SER A 81 9.58 -6.43 19.05
CA SER A 81 10.80 -5.87 18.47
C SER A 81 11.99 -6.82 18.64
N TYR A 82 13.21 -6.35 18.37
CA TYR A 82 14.46 -7.13 18.36
C TYR A 82 15.01 -7.54 19.74
N PHE A 83 14.19 -8.11 20.63
CA PHE A 83 14.65 -8.64 21.93
C PHE A 83 14.17 -10.06 22.18
N ARG A 84 14.81 -10.73 23.14
CA ARG A 84 14.49 -12.11 23.51
C ARG A 84 13.12 -12.18 24.19
N VAL A 85 12.23 -13.03 23.68
CA VAL A 85 10.91 -13.28 24.28
C VAL A 85 10.97 -14.53 25.14
N SER A 86 10.85 -14.37 26.46
CA SER A 86 10.82 -15.48 27.43
C SER A 86 9.47 -15.67 28.11
N SER A 87 8.62 -14.64 28.13
CA SER A 87 7.31 -14.71 28.76
C SER A 87 6.35 -15.56 27.92
N PRO A 88 5.58 -16.49 28.53
CA PRO A 88 4.57 -17.26 27.82
C PRO A 88 3.55 -16.35 27.13
N ILE A 89 3.18 -16.71 25.89
CA ILE A 89 2.15 -16.00 25.14
C ILE A 89 0.79 -16.22 25.81
N PRO A 90 0.04 -15.14 26.09
CA PRO A 90 -1.25 -15.25 26.76
C PRO A 90 -2.27 -16.05 25.96
N SER A 91 -3.16 -16.74 26.67
CA SER A 91 -4.07 -17.73 26.07
C SER A 91 -5.08 -17.16 25.08
N TRP A 92 -5.40 -15.87 25.19
CA TRP A 92 -6.40 -15.18 24.37
C TRP A 92 -5.82 -14.53 23.09
N ILE A 93 -4.50 -14.47 22.96
CA ILE A 93 -3.83 -13.85 21.80
C ILE A 93 -4.08 -14.69 20.56
N LYS A 94 -4.40 -14.02 19.45
CA LYS A 94 -4.76 -14.65 18.17
C LYS A 94 -3.64 -14.62 17.13
N SER A 95 -2.76 -13.60 17.21
CA SER A 95 -1.67 -13.43 16.26
C SER A 95 -0.42 -12.96 16.99
N VAL A 96 0.71 -13.59 16.67
CA VAL A 96 2.02 -13.20 17.24
C VAL A 96 3.06 -13.05 16.14
N THR A 97 3.85 -11.97 16.22
CA THR A 97 5.05 -11.78 15.39
C THR A 97 6.28 -11.67 16.27
N ILE A 98 7.25 -12.56 16.11
CA ILE A 98 8.52 -12.54 16.86
C ILE A 98 9.70 -12.57 15.87
N PRO A 99 10.49 -11.49 15.78
CA PRO A 99 11.55 -11.41 14.79
C PRO A 99 12.76 -12.27 15.14
N VAL A 100 13.19 -12.33 16.40
CA VAL A 100 14.43 -13.03 16.78
C VAL A 100 14.33 -13.57 18.21
N ASN A 101 15.24 -14.45 18.61
CA ASN A 101 15.47 -14.85 19.99
C ASN A 101 14.21 -15.35 20.75
N TYR A 102 13.60 -16.43 20.29
CA TYR A 102 12.45 -17.07 20.95
C TYR A 102 12.68 -18.57 21.20
N ASP A 103 11.90 -19.12 22.13
CA ASP A 103 11.77 -20.54 22.39
C ASP A 103 10.32 -20.95 22.09
N LEU A 104 10.10 -22.03 21.33
CA LEU A 104 8.74 -22.45 20.95
C LEU A 104 7.84 -22.79 22.16
N SER A 105 8.41 -23.09 23.33
CA SER A 105 7.66 -23.35 24.56
C SER A 105 6.80 -22.17 25.04
N ILE A 106 7.10 -20.93 24.62
CA ILE A 106 6.28 -19.75 24.95
C ILE A 106 4.85 -19.88 24.40
N PHE A 107 4.63 -20.70 23.37
CA PHE A 107 3.31 -20.88 22.74
C PHE A 107 2.46 -21.97 23.41
N LYS A 108 2.99 -22.73 24.37
CA LYS A 108 2.32 -23.90 24.97
C LYS A 108 0.90 -23.61 25.50
N ASN A 109 0.66 -22.39 25.99
CA ASN A 109 -0.61 -21.99 26.58
C ASN A 109 -1.47 -21.09 25.65
N ALA A 110 -1.01 -20.80 24.44
CA ALA A 110 -1.63 -19.85 23.51
C ALA A 110 -2.82 -20.46 22.75
N LYS A 111 -3.86 -20.94 23.46
CA LYS A 111 -4.96 -21.74 22.90
C LYS A 111 -5.76 -21.08 21.77
N CYS A 112 -5.82 -19.74 21.73
CA CYS A 112 -6.52 -18.99 20.69
C CYS A 112 -5.64 -18.57 19.51
N LEU A 113 -4.36 -18.99 19.48
CA LEU A 113 -3.39 -18.56 18.48
C LEU A 113 -3.71 -19.15 17.11
N VAL A 114 -3.95 -18.29 16.13
CA VAL A 114 -4.32 -18.66 14.75
C VAL A 114 -3.18 -18.37 13.78
N SER A 115 -2.41 -17.31 14.03
CA SER A 115 -1.35 -16.83 13.13
C SER A 115 -0.05 -16.62 13.89
N ILE A 116 1.05 -17.14 13.33
CA ILE A 116 2.40 -16.94 13.87
C ILE A 116 3.33 -16.49 12.74
N SER A 117 4.07 -15.42 12.99
CA SER A 117 5.19 -14.98 12.17
C SER A 117 6.47 -15.04 12.98
N LEU A 118 7.43 -15.84 12.50
CA LEU A 118 8.71 -16.07 13.15
C LEU A 118 9.86 -15.66 12.23
N GLY A 119 10.87 -14.99 12.80
CA GLY A 119 12.14 -14.74 12.12
C GLY A 119 12.33 -13.31 11.59
N GLY A 120 13.61 -12.92 11.44
CA GLY A 120 14.07 -11.54 11.27
C GLY A 120 15.59 -11.49 11.06
N TYR A 121 16.15 -10.29 10.84
CA TYR A 121 17.59 -10.12 10.63
C TYR A 121 18.38 -10.44 11.91
N GLY A 122 19.26 -11.44 11.86
CA GLY A 122 20.23 -11.76 12.92
C GLY A 122 19.93 -13.06 13.67
N GLU A 123 20.81 -14.03 13.45
CA GLU A 123 21.15 -15.26 14.21
C GLU A 123 20.06 -16.16 14.83
N SER A 124 20.24 -17.46 14.54
CA SER A 124 19.71 -18.64 15.24
C SER A 124 18.20 -18.92 15.07
N HIS A 125 17.87 -19.65 14.00
CA HIS A 125 16.56 -20.26 13.82
C HIS A 125 16.58 -21.64 14.48
N GLN A 126 15.87 -21.84 15.60
CA GLN A 126 15.63 -23.20 16.08
C GLN A 126 14.87 -23.99 14.99
N GLU A 127 15.14 -25.29 14.87
CA GLU A 127 14.31 -26.16 14.01
C GLU A 127 12.85 -26.03 14.44
N PHE A 128 11.98 -25.77 13.47
CA PHE A 128 10.56 -25.59 13.70
C PHE A 128 9.90 -26.93 14.06
N ASN A 129 9.29 -27.01 15.25
CA ASN A 129 8.56 -28.17 15.71
C ASN A 129 7.14 -27.79 16.15
N TYR A 130 6.17 -27.91 15.24
CA TYR A 130 4.77 -27.60 15.52
C TYR A 130 4.13 -28.41 16.66
N LYS A 131 4.68 -29.56 17.09
CA LYS A 131 4.09 -30.33 18.22
C LYS A 131 4.11 -29.54 19.53
N THR A 132 4.93 -28.49 19.58
CA THR A 132 4.99 -27.54 20.70
C THR A 132 3.97 -26.39 20.57
N LEU A 133 3.28 -26.30 19.43
CA LEU A 133 2.35 -25.24 19.09
C LEU A 133 0.88 -25.70 19.17
N PRO A 134 -0.07 -24.77 19.39
CA PRO A 134 -1.51 -25.06 19.38
C PRO A 134 -2.04 -25.58 18.03
N GLU A 135 -3.00 -26.50 18.06
CA GLU A 135 -3.65 -27.04 16.84
C GLU A 135 -4.54 -26.01 16.10
N SER A 136 -4.83 -24.87 16.73
CA SER A 136 -5.63 -23.76 16.19
C SER A 136 -4.91 -22.97 15.09
N ILE A 137 -3.62 -23.20 14.87
CA ILE A 137 -2.82 -22.46 13.89
C ILE A 137 -3.28 -22.79 12.47
N THR A 138 -3.57 -21.74 11.71
CA THR A 138 -3.94 -21.82 10.29
C THR A 138 -3.05 -20.97 9.41
N GLU A 139 -2.23 -20.07 9.99
CA GLU A 139 -1.29 -19.23 9.26
C GLU A 139 0.10 -19.30 9.91
N LEU A 140 1.12 -19.56 9.09
CA LEU A 140 2.51 -19.62 9.51
C LEU A 140 3.38 -18.83 8.55
N GLU A 141 4.17 -17.92 9.09
CA GLU A 141 5.21 -17.20 8.38
C GLU A 141 6.57 -17.50 9.01
N LEU A 142 7.50 -17.96 8.17
CA LEU A 142 8.87 -18.25 8.52
C LEU A 142 9.78 -17.35 7.69
N SER A 143 10.48 -16.44 8.36
CA SER A 143 11.41 -15.49 7.77
C SER A 143 12.84 -15.83 8.15
N PHE A 144 13.76 -15.80 7.17
CA PHE A 144 15.16 -16.19 7.34
C PHE A 144 15.35 -17.64 7.83
N TYR A 145 14.35 -18.51 7.68
CA TYR A 145 14.41 -19.88 8.19
C TYR A 145 15.31 -20.77 7.32
N GLU A 146 16.54 -21.00 7.78
CA GLU A 146 17.60 -21.73 7.04
C GLU A 146 17.55 -23.26 7.22
N HIS A 147 16.60 -23.79 8.01
CA HIS A 147 16.44 -25.23 8.18
C HIS A 147 15.47 -25.82 7.16
N THR A 148 15.64 -27.10 6.84
CA THR A 148 14.67 -27.86 6.06
C THR A 148 13.46 -28.21 6.94
N ILE A 149 12.25 -28.00 6.41
CA ILE A 149 11.00 -28.41 7.05
C ILE A 149 10.89 -29.94 6.95
N LYS A 150 10.85 -30.60 8.10
CA LYS A 150 10.82 -32.06 8.20
C LYS A 150 9.41 -32.63 8.01
N LYS A 151 9.33 -33.92 7.66
CA LYS A 151 8.07 -34.66 7.58
C LYS A 151 7.29 -34.50 8.88
N ASP A 152 5.97 -34.36 8.73
CA ASP A 152 5.03 -34.18 9.83
C ASP A 152 5.31 -32.97 10.72
N SER A 153 6.11 -31.96 10.31
CA SER A 153 6.45 -30.80 11.15
C SER A 153 5.56 -29.56 10.97
N LEU A 154 4.57 -29.61 10.07
CA LEU A 154 3.62 -28.53 9.81
C LEU A 154 2.24 -28.81 10.42
N PRO A 155 1.48 -27.78 10.86
CA PRO A 155 0.11 -27.95 11.32
C PRO A 155 -0.80 -28.53 10.24
N LYS A 156 -1.65 -29.50 10.58
CA LYS A 156 -2.57 -30.16 9.62
C LYS A 156 -3.64 -29.22 9.04
N ASN A 157 -4.04 -28.20 9.81
CA ASN A 157 -5.06 -27.22 9.44
C ASN A 157 -4.47 -25.94 8.80
N LEU A 158 -3.19 -25.97 8.42
CA LEU A 158 -2.49 -24.82 7.87
C LEU A 158 -3.07 -24.42 6.51
N LYS A 159 -3.63 -23.21 6.44
CA LYS A 159 -4.20 -22.61 5.23
C LYS A 159 -3.22 -21.72 4.49
N LYS A 160 -2.30 -21.09 5.23
CA LYS A 160 -1.30 -20.16 4.68
C LYS A 160 0.09 -20.47 5.23
N LEU A 161 1.04 -20.62 4.31
CA LEU A 161 2.46 -20.75 4.59
C LEU A 161 3.23 -19.68 3.82
N VAL A 162 3.99 -18.87 4.54
CA VAL A 162 4.89 -17.85 3.99
C VAL A 162 6.33 -18.23 4.34
N MET A 163 7.22 -18.31 3.36
CA MET A 163 8.61 -18.72 3.57
C MET A 163 9.59 -17.72 2.97
N LEU A 164 9.87 -16.64 3.71
CA LEU A 164 10.73 -15.57 3.25
C LEU A 164 12.20 -15.91 3.52
N LYS A 165 13.05 -15.88 2.49
CA LYS A 165 14.50 -16.07 2.62
C LYS A 165 14.85 -17.40 3.30
N CYS A 166 14.26 -18.49 2.82
CA CYS A 166 14.47 -19.83 3.34
C CYS A 166 15.77 -20.47 2.81
N SER A 167 16.04 -21.70 3.26
CA SER A 167 17.08 -22.57 2.72
C SER A 167 16.85 -22.95 1.26
N GLU A 168 17.91 -23.45 0.61
CA GLU A 168 17.86 -23.96 -0.77
C GLU A 168 16.91 -25.15 -0.94
N VAL A 169 16.87 -26.02 0.08
CA VAL A 169 15.99 -27.19 0.17
C VAL A 169 15.01 -26.95 1.33
N PRO A 170 13.92 -26.20 1.09
CA PRO A 170 12.99 -25.81 2.14
C PRO A 170 12.18 -26.98 2.69
N PHE A 171 12.02 -28.06 1.92
CA PHE A 171 11.20 -29.21 2.27
C PHE A 171 12.01 -30.50 2.18
N GLU A 172 11.90 -31.34 3.21
CA GLU A 172 12.49 -32.68 3.22
C GLU A 172 11.90 -33.54 2.09
N GLU A 173 12.70 -34.48 1.58
CA GLU A 173 12.23 -35.44 0.59
C GLU A 173 11.06 -36.28 1.16
N GLY A 174 9.99 -36.42 0.36
CA GLY A 174 8.78 -37.13 0.79
C GLY A 174 7.87 -36.35 1.73
N LEU A 175 8.18 -35.08 2.05
CA LEU A 175 7.25 -34.21 2.76
C LEU A 175 5.99 -33.96 1.93
N VAL A 176 4.84 -34.12 2.58
CA VAL A 176 3.53 -33.79 2.01
C VAL A 176 3.01 -32.54 2.72
N LEU A 177 2.80 -31.47 1.96
CA LEU A 177 2.17 -30.25 2.47
C LEU A 177 0.70 -30.53 2.82
N PRO A 178 0.12 -29.87 3.85
CA PRO A 178 -1.29 -30.06 4.20
C PRO A 178 -2.23 -29.73 3.04
N GLU A 179 -3.21 -30.58 2.74
CA GLU A 179 -4.22 -30.32 1.70
C GLU A 179 -5.17 -29.15 2.05
N SER A 180 -5.17 -28.70 3.31
CA SER A 180 -5.86 -27.49 3.74
C SER A 180 -5.17 -26.20 3.27
N LEU A 181 -3.95 -26.30 2.73
CA LEU A 181 -3.13 -25.16 2.32
C LEU A 181 -3.65 -24.56 1.00
N THR A 182 -4.16 -23.34 1.09
CA THR A 182 -4.66 -22.56 -0.06
C THR A 182 -3.65 -21.52 -0.53
N ASN A 183 -2.68 -21.13 0.31
CA ASN A 183 -1.72 -20.07 0.04
C ASN A 183 -0.30 -20.52 0.41
N LEU A 184 0.58 -20.61 -0.59
CA LEU A 184 2.01 -20.81 -0.40
C LEU A 184 2.76 -19.65 -1.05
N THR A 185 3.29 -18.72 -0.26
CA THR A 185 3.79 -17.46 -0.81
C THR A 185 5.21 -17.11 -0.38
N SER A 186 5.84 -16.32 -1.23
CA SER A 186 7.17 -15.76 -1.04
C SER A 186 8.27 -16.78 -0.79
N LEU A 187 8.08 -18.01 -1.28
CA LEU A 187 9.07 -19.08 -1.22
C LEU A 187 10.29 -18.66 -2.03
N ARG A 188 11.33 -18.18 -1.35
CA ARG A 188 12.54 -17.63 -1.98
C ARG A 188 13.73 -17.75 -1.05
N ILE A 189 14.92 -17.91 -1.62
CA ILE A 189 16.17 -17.98 -0.87
C ILE A 189 16.71 -16.57 -0.59
N ALA A 190 17.49 -16.43 0.49
CA ALA A 190 18.16 -15.19 0.84
C ALA A 190 19.20 -14.76 -0.21
N ASP A 191 20.04 -15.72 -0.63
CA ASP A 191 21.05 -15.53 -1.66
C ASP A 191 20.43 -15.60 -3.06
N THR A 192 20.51 -14.49 -3.79
CA THR A 192 20.00 -14.35 -5.15
C THR A 192 20.78 -15.14 -6.21
N ASN A 193 21.94 -15.70 -5.87
CA ASN A 193 22.71 -16.57 -6.76
C ASN A 193 22.33 -18.04 -6.63
N LYS A 194 21.63 -18.40 -5.56
CA LYS A 194 21.12 -19.75 -5.29
C LYS A 194 19.66 -19.84 -5.69
N SER A 195 19.18 -21.05 -5.90
CA SER A 195 17.84 -21.31 -6.40
C SER A 195 17.15 -22.40 -5.61
N LEU A 196 15.84 -22.27 -5.43
CA LEU A 196 15.07 -23.31 -4.78
C LEU A 196 15.18 -24.60 -5.58
N GLU A 197 15.47 -25.67 -4.86
CA GLU A 197 15.48 -27.01 -5.40
C GLU A 197 14.27 -27.76 -4.85
N PHE A 198 13.46 -28.28 -5.77
CA PHE A 198 12.40 -29.21 -5.45
C PHE A 198 12.87 -30.61 -5.83
N THR A 199 12.63 -31.57 -4.94
CA THR A 199 12.82 -32.98 -5.28
C THR A 199 11.84 -33.37 -6.37
N SER A 200 12.20 -34.33 -7.22
CA SER A 200 11.35 -34.81 -8.32
C SER A 200 10.00 -35.37 -7.85
N LEU A 201 9.91 -35.78 -6.58
CA LEU A 201 8.72 -36.32 -5.94
C LEU A 201 7.83 -35.26 -5.28
N PHE A 202 8.30 -34.01 -5.15
CA PHE A 202 7.55 -32.95 -4.50
C PHE A 202 6.28 -32.60 -5.27
N LYS A 203 5.15 -32.56 -4.56
CA LYS A 203 3.83 -32.20 -5.11
C LYS A 203 3.23 -31.04 -4.33
N PHE A 204 2.68 -30.09 -5.08
CA PHE A 204 1.89 -29.02 -4.49
C PHE A 204 0.49 -29.52 -4.09
N PRO A 205 -0.11 -28.99 -3.00
CA PRO A 205 -1.47 -29.32 -2.58
C PRO A 205 -2.50 -29.06 -3.68
N SER A 206 -3.50 -29.94 -3.78
CA SER A 206 -4.50 -29.88 -4.84
C SER A 206 -5.47 -28.69 -4.76
N GLN A 207 -5.61 -28.10 -3.56
CA GLN A 207 -6.48 -26.96 -3.25
C GLN A 207 -5.77 -25.60 -3.32
N LEU A 208 -4.51 -25.57 -3.75
CA LEU A 208 -3.70 -24.34 -3.71
C LEU A 208 -4.28 -23.28 -4.65
N VAL A 209 -4.62 -22.11 -4.11
CA VAL A 209 -5.22 -20.98 -4.86
C VAL A 209 -4.17 -19.95 -5.26
N GLN A 210 -3.16 -19.75 -4.41
CA GLN A 210 -2.08 -18.80 -4.64
C GLN A 210 -0.71 -19.43 -4.40
N LEU A 211 0.19 -19.25 -5.37
CA LEU A 211 1.58 -19.68 -5.30
C LEU A 211 2.53 -18.54 -5.69
N GLU A 212 3.54 -18.29 -4.88
CA GLU A 212 4.66 -17.39 -5.20
C GLU A 212 5.99 -18.07 -4.86
N LEU A 213 6.84 -18.25 -5.86
CA LEU A 213 8.14 -18.92 -5.71
C LEU A 213 9.24 -18.32 -6.61
N CYS A 214 10.48 -18.46 -6.16
CA CYS A 214 11.69 -18.09 -6.88
C CYS A 214 12.64 -19.29 -6.99
N CYS A 215 12.78 -19.88 -8.17
CA CYS A 215 13.55 -21.11 -8.39
C CYS A 215 14.40 -21.01 -9.66
N LYS A 216 15.23 -22.02 -9.94
CA LYS A 216 15.95 -22.10 -11.22
C LYS A 216 15.04 -22.68 -12.29
N GLU A 217 14.48 -23.84 -11.98
CA GLU A 217 13.56 -24.60 -12.82
C GLU A 217 12.43 -25.15 -11.95
N ILE A 218 11.26 -25.37 -12.56
CA ILE A 218 10.14 -26.09 -11.96
C ILE A 218 9.92 -27.33 -12.82
N HIS A 219 9.81 -28.49 -12.17
CA HIS A 219 9.48 -29.75 -12.83
C HIS A 219 8.14 -30.31 -12.38
N SER A 220 7.70 -29.97 -11.16
CA SER A 220 6.42 -30.41 -10.61
C SER A 220 5.25 -29.72 -11.31
N GLN A 221 4.19 -30.48 -11.59
CA GLN A 221 2.94 -29.93 -12.09
C GLN A 221 2.32 -29.00 -11.04
N LEU A 222 1.83 -27.85 -11.52
CA LEU A 222 1.09 -26.91 -10.69
C LEU A 222 -0.41 -27.27 -10.67
N PRO A 223 -1.09 -27.11 -9.53
CA PRO A 223 -2.48 -27.54 -9.40
C PRO A 223 -3.44 -26.61 -10.16
N ASN A 224 -4.46 -27.21 -10.81
CA ASN A 224 -5.49 -26.50 -11.58
C ASN A 224 -6.44 -25.65 -10.73
N SER A 225 -6.33 -25.69 -9.40
CA SER A 225 -7.02 -24.79 -8.48
C SER A 225 -6.43 -23.38 -8.47
N LEU A 226 -5.19 -23.20 -8.97
CA LEU A 226 -4.48 -21.93 -8.88
C LEU A 226 -5.22 -20.83 -9.62
N LYS A 227 -5.38 -19.69 -8.93
CA LYS A 227 -5.92 -18.44 -9.48
C LYS A 227 -4.86 -17.36 -9.60
N LYS A 228 -3.83 -17.41 -8.75
CA LYS A 228 -2.74 -16.43 -8.72
C LYS A 228 -1.39 -17.14 -8.68
N LEU A 229 -0.54 -16.84 -9.65
CA LEU A 229 0.80 -17.41 -9.74
C LEU A 229 1.83 -16.30 -9.88
N LYS A 230 2.88 -16.36 -9.06
CA LYS A 230 4.10 -15.55 -9.22
C LYS A 230 5.32 -16.44 -9.32
N ILE A 231 5.99 -16.39 -10.46
CA ILE A 231 7.21 -17.15 -10.70
C ILE A 231 8.32 -16.18 -11.11
N LEU A 232 9.42 -16.26 -10.37
CA LEU A 232 10.73 -15.80 -10.82
C LEU A 232 11.58 -17.04 -11.09
N ALA A 233 11.95 -17.27 -12.35
CA ALA A 233 12.72 -18.46 -12.73
C ALA A 233 13.73 -18.19 -13.84
N TYR A 234 14.67 -19.11 -14.05
CA TYR A 234 15.55 -19.06 -15.21
C TYR A 234 14.85 -19.65 -16.43
N PHE A 235 14.21 -20.80 -16.24
CA PHE A 235 13.46 -21.53 -17.27
C PHE A 235 12.26 -22.24 -16.65
N ILE A 236 11.15 -22.33 -17.40
CA ILE A 236 10.00 -23.18 -17.10
C ILE A 236 9.50 -23.86 -18.38
N LYS A 237 9.01 -25.10 -18.25
CA LYS A 237 8.33 -25.79 -19.36
C LYS A 237 6.95 -25.16 -19.60
N ASN A 238 6.51 -25.16 -20.86
CA ASN A 238 5.27 -24.48 -21.27
C ASN A 238 3.99 -25.08 -20.65
N ASP A 239 4.00 -26.38 -20.36
CA ASP A 239 2.86 -27.16 -19.85
C ASP A 239 2.66 -27.07 -18.32
N ILE A 240 3.56 -26.37 -17.61
CA ILE A 240 3.51 -26.26 -16.15
C ILE A 240 2.47 -25.25 -15.68
N ILE A 241 2.19 -24.22 -16.47
CA ILE A 241 1.30 -23.12 -16.07
C ILE A 241 -0.17 -23.56 -16.24
N PRO A 242 -0.97 -23.60 -15.17
CA PRO A 242 -2.33 -24.12 -15.22
C PRO A 242 -3.30 -23.15 -15.92
N PRO A 243 -4.32 -23.64 -16.63
CA PRO A 243 -5.23 -22.81 -17.42
C PRO A 243 -6.22 -21.99 -16.59
N SER A 244 -6.32 -22.23 -15.28
CA SER A 244 -7.29 -21.60 -14.37
C SER A 244 -6.92 -20.19 -13.89
N LEU A 245 -5.72 -19.72 -14.22
CA LEU A 245 -5.13 -18.49 -13.69
C LEU A 245 -5.87 -17.22 -14.10
N GLU A 246 -6.05 -16.33 -13.14
CA GLU A 246 -6.61 -14.98 -13.35
C GLU A 246 -5.53 -13.90 -13.23
N TYR A 247 -4.49 -14.17 -12.43
CA TYR A 247 -3.31 -13.33 -12.25
C TYR A 247 -2.04 -14.15 -12.48
N LEU A 248 -1.16 -13.65 -13.35
CA LEU A 248 0.14 -14.25 -13.64
C LEU A 248 1.24 -13.20 -13.55
N TYR A 249 2.21 -13.43 -12.69
CA TYR A 249 3.51 -12.77 -12.70
C TYR A 249 4.54 -13.78 -13.19
N LEU A 250 5.21 -13.46 -14.29
CA LEU A 250 6.18 -14.33 -14.93
C LEU A 250 7.44 -13.55 -15.29
N LYS A 251 8.48 -13.73 -14.48
CA LYS A 251 9.80 -13.13 -14.70
C LYS A 251 10.81 -14.23 -15.01
N LEU A 252 11.17 -14.37 -16.29
CA LEU A 252 12.11 -15.38 -16.77
C LEU A 252 13.41 -14.74 -17.22
N VAL A 253 14.54 -15.22 -16.67
CA VAL A 253 15.84 -14.56 -16.86
C VAL A 253 16.46 -14.87 -18.23
N TYR A 254 16.32 -16.10 -18.72
CA TYR A 254 17.02 -16.59 -19.92
C TYR A 254 16.09 -17.23 -20.96
N GLN A 255 14.77 -17.16 -20.77
CA GLN A 255 13.78 -17.78 -21.65
C GLN A 255 12.87 -16.73 -22.27
N VAL A 256 12.61 -16.85 -23.58
CA VAL A 256 11.57 -16.09 -24.28
C VAL A 256 10.21 -16.70 -23.98
N ILE A 257 9.23 -15.86 -23.69
CA ILE A 257 7.87 -16.29 -23.36
C ILE A 257 7.06 -16.44 -24.65
N SER A 258 6.43 -17.60 -24.83
CA SER A 258 5.54 -17.88 -25.96
C SER A 258 4.07 -17.75 -25.57
N HIS A 259 3.18 -17.64 -26.58
CA HIS A 259 1.74 -17.51 -26.34
C HIS A 259 1.12 -18.72 -25.63
N GLN A 260 1.74 -19.91 -25.73
CA GLN A 260 1.25 -21.13 -25.09
C GLN A 260 1.44 -21.13 -23.57
N MET A 261 2.41 -20.35 -23.08
CA MET A 261 2.74 -20.27 -21.65
C MET A 261 1.73 -19.43 -20.86
N ILE A 262 1.03 -18.51 -21.52
CA ILE A 262 0.13 -17.56 -20.85
C ILE A 262 -1.31 -18.01 -21.10
N PRO A 263 -2.05 -18.47 -20.07
CA PRO A 263 -3.44 -18.86 -20.23
C PRO A 263 -4.32 -17.71 -20.68
N LYS A 264 -5.28 -18.01 -21.57
CA LYS A 264 -6.27 -17.03 -22.09
C LYS A 264 -7.20 -16.46 -21.01
N THR A 265 -7.27 -17.11 -19.85
CA THR A 265 -8.06 -16.74 -18.67
C THR A 265 -7.43 -15.61 -17.84
N VAL A 266 -6.15 -15.32 -18.05
CA VAL A 266 -5.42 -14.29 -17.31
C VAL A 266 -5.99 -12.90 -17.61
N LYS A 267 -6.39 -12.19 -16.55
CA LYS A 267 -6.90 -10.81 -16.61
C LYS A 267 -5.84 -9.79 -16.22
N SER A 268 -4.86 -10.19 -15.41
CA SER A 268 -3.73 -9.35 -15.00
C SER A 268 -2.43 -10.10 -15.22
N LEU A 269 -1.58 -9.56 -16.10
CA LEU A 269 -0.30 -10.13 -16.48
C LEU A 269 0.82 -9.16 -16.10
N GLU A 270 1.82 -9.66 -15.39
CA GLU A 270 3.10 -8.99 -15.17
C GLU A 270 4.17 -9.89 -15.78
N VAL A 271 4.87 -9.41 -16.80
CA VAL A 271 5.69 -10.29 -17.64
C VAL A 271 6.99 -9.64 -18.06
N SER A 272 8.09 -10.40 -17.98
CA SER A 272 9.34 -10.02 -18.66
C SER A 272 9.36 -10.62 -20.05
N CYS A 273 9.18 -9.81 -21.09
CA CYS A 273 9.22 -10.24 -22.48
C CYS A 273 10.07 -9.28 -23.31
N ASN A 274 10.50 -9.71 -24.49
CA ASN A 274 11.18 -8.86 -25.47
C ASN A 274 10.25 -8.40 -26.62
N SER A 275 9.07 -8.99 -26.71
CA SER A 275 8.09 -8.83 -27.78
C SER A 275 6.70 -9.20 -27.25
N PHE A 276 5.65 -8.63 -27.84
CA PHE A 276 4.27 -9.08 -27.62
C PHE A 276 3.83 -10.19 -28.58
N PHE A 277 4.70 -10.54 -29.51
CA PHE A 277 4.51 -11.62 -30.47
C PHE A 277 5.66 -12.59 -30.32
N ASP A 278 5.35 -13.87 -30.39
CA ASP A 278 6.37 -14.91 -30.46
C ASP A 278 6.94 -15.07 -31.87
N ASP A 279 7.78 -16.10 -32.07
CA ASP A 279 8.46 -16.35 -33.35
C ASP A 279 7.50 -16.75 -34.49
N GLN A 280 6.22 -17.00 -34.19
CA GLN A 280 5.17 -17.32 -35.16
C GLN A 280 4.25 -16.12 -35.40
N ASP A 281 4.63 -14.93 -34.94
CA ASP A 281 3.80 -13.71 -34.97
C ASP A 281 2.46 -13.86 -34.23
N ILE A 282 2.38 -14.79 -33.28
CA ILE A 282 1.18 -14.97 -32.46
C ILE A 282 1.31 -14.09 -31.21
N SER A 283 0.28 -13.32 -30.92
CA SER A 283 0.27 -12.49 -29.72
C SER A 283 0.37 -13.35 -28.46
N ILE A 284 1.31 -13.03 -27.58
CA ILE A 284 1.45 -13.67 -26.27
C ILE A 284 0.44 -13.12 -25.25
N LEU A 285 -0.26 -12.03 -25.59
CA LEU A 285 -1.18 -11.35 -24.70
C LEU A 285 -2.57 -12.04 -24.74
N PRO A 286 -3.17 -12.35 -23.58
CA PRO A 286 -4.54 -12.84 -23.53
C PRO A 286 -5.54 -11.83 -24.14
N PRO A 287 -6.58 -12.30 -24.86
CA PRO A 287 -7.51 -11.40 -25.54
C PRO A 287 -8.37 -10.57 -24.57
N ASN A 288 -8.63 -11.07 -23.36
CA ASN A 288 -9.43 -10.41 -22.32
C ASN A 288 -8.55 -9.75 -21.24
N LEU A 289 -7.28 -9.46 -21.54
CA LEU A 289 -6.36 -8.88 -20.57
C LEU A 289 -6.81 -7.47 -20.19
N GLU A 290 -6.94 -7.21 -18.88
CA GLU A 290 -7.34 -5.91 -18.34
C GLU A 290 -6.14 -5.12 -17.78
N ARG A 291 -5.09 -5.82 -17.35
CA ARG A 291 -3.88 -5.22 -16.78
C ARG A 291 -2.62 -5.88 -17.33
N LEU A 292 -1.69 -5.06 -17.80
CA LEU A 292 -0.37 -5.45 -18.29
C LEU A 292 0.71 -4.61 -17.61
N VAL A 293 1.70 -5.27 -17.01
CA VAL A 293 2.94 -4.65 -16.54
C VAL A 293 4.13 -5.36 -17.19
N ILE A 294 5.03 -4.57 -17.76
CA ILE A 294 6.26 -5.07 -18.35
C ILE A 294 7.35 -5.02 -17.29
N LEU A 295 7.87 -6.20 -16.94
CA LEU A 295 8.86 -6.37 -15.90
C LEU A 295 10.27 -6.13 -16.43
N THR A 296 11.09 -5.49 -15.61
CA THR A 296 12.49 -5.22 -15.93
C THR A 296 13.41 -6.25 -15.29
N ILE A 297 14.37 -6.79 -16.05
CA ILE A 297 15.38 -7.70 -15.51
C ILE A 297 16.67 -6.90 -15.27
N LYS A 298 17.09 -6.76 -13.99
CA LYS A 298 18.30 -5.99 -13.60
C LYS A 298 19.57 -6.41 -14.36
N LYS A 299 19.74 -7.72 -14.62
CA LYS A 299 20.88 -8.26 -15.39
C LYS A 299 20.74 -8.06 -16.91
N ALA A 300 19.54 -7.76 -17.44
CA ALA A 300 19.30 -7.70 -18.88
C ALA A 300 19.87 -6.47 -19.59
N LYS A 301 20.28 -5.41 -18.87
CA LYS A 301 21.11 -4.34 -19.49
C LYS A 301 22.38 -4.90 -20.16
N ARG A 302 22.85 -6.08 -19.75
CA ARG A 302 24.01 -6.78 -20.32
C ARG A 302 23.65 -7.94 -21.26
N LEU A 303 22.36 -8.26 -21.43
CA LEU A 303 21.88 -9.37 -22.26
C LEU A 303 20.94 -8.82 -23.33
N PRO A 304 21.45 -8.50 -24.55
CA PRO A 304 20.61 -8.05 -25.65
C PRO A 304 19.51 -9.07 -25.94
N GLY A 305 18.28 -8.60 -26.15
CA GLY A 305 17.15 -9.45 -26.56
C GLY A 305 16.26 -10.00 -25.45
N TYR A 306 16.50 -9.66 -24.17
CA TYR A 306 15.69 -10.15 -23.02
C TYR A 306 14.80 -9.09 -22.37
N TYR A 307 14.73 -7.89 -22.95
CA TYR A 307 13.91 -6.79 -22.44
C TYR A 307 13.02 -6.22 -23.54
N PHE A 308 11.88 -5.65 -23.15
CA PHE A 308 10.95 -5.01 -24.08
C PHE A 308 11.40 -3.59 -24.37
N ASN A 309 11.87 -3.36 -25.60
CA ASN A 309 12.06 -2.02 -26.16
C ASN A 309 11.73 -2.03 -27.66
N LYS A 310 10.74 -2.81 -28.09
CA LYS A 310 10.31 -2.77 -29.50
C LYS A 310 9.38 -1.57 -29.72
N LYS A 311 9.36 -1.09 -30.96
CA LYS A 311 8.36 -0.12 -31.42
C LYS A 311 6.96 -0.74 -31.28
N LEU A 312 6.06 -0.03 -30.60
CA LEU A 312 4.66 -0.39 -30.55
C LEU A 312 3.96 0.01 -31.85
N LEU A 313 3.10 -0.87 -32.35
CA LEU A 313 2.24 -0.64 -33.52
C LEU A 313 0.76 -0.66 -33.11
N PRO A 314 -0.12 -0.03 -33.90
CA PRO A 314 -1.56 -0.13 -33.70
C PRO A 314 -2.04 -1.59 -33.61
N ASN A 315 -3.08 -1.83 -32.81
CA ASN A 315 -3.73 -3.13 -32.63
C ASN A 315 -2.88 -4.26 -31.98
N GLN A 316 -1.68 -3.97 -31.46
CA GLN A 316 -0.86 -4.97 -30.76
C GLN A 316 -1.30 -5.25 -29.31
N LEU A 317 -2.03 -4.31 -28.70
CA LEU A 317 -2.52 -4.42 -27.33
C LEU A 317 -4.00 -4.85 -27.31
N PRO A 318 -4.43 -5.72 -26.38
CA PRO A 318 -5.82 -6.15 -26.30
C PRO A 318 -6.79 -4.97 -26.09
N PRO A 319 -7.96 -4.96 -26.75
CA PRO A 319 -8.93 -3.86 -26.66
C PRO A 319 -9.64 -3.78 -25.30
N THR A 320 -9.43 -4.75 -24.41
CA THR A 320 -9.93 -4.75 -23.02
C THR A 320 -8.97 -4.11 -22.03
N LEU A 321 -7.76 -3.74 -22.45
CA LEU A 321 -6.68 -3.32 -21.56
C LEU A 321 -7.00 -1.97 -20.90
N LYS A 322 -7.10 -1.97 -19.57
CA LYS A 322 -7.40 -0.78 -18.75
C LYS A 322 -6.16 -0.18 -18.11
N HIS A 323 -5.12 -1.00 -17.89
CA HIS A 323 -3.89 -0.60 -17.20
C HIS A 323 -2.67 -1.12 -17.96
N LEU A 324 -1.79 -0.21 -18.39
CA LEU A 324 -0.51 -0.52 -19.01
C LEU A 324 0.62 0.19 -18.27
N SER A 325 1.63 -0.56 -17.86
CA SER A 325 2.85 -0.01 -17.25
C SER A 325 4.10 -0.62 -17.87
N PHE A 326 5.03 0.21 -18.31
CA PHE A 326 6.40 -0.15 -18.68
C PHE A 326 7.39 0.04 -17.52
N ASP A 327 6.84 0.13 -16.30
CA ASP A 327 7.57 0.27 -15.04
C ASP A 327 7.00 -0.73 -14.03
N ASP A 328 7.87 -1.54 -13.46
CA ASP A 328 7.57 -2.45 -12.35
C ASP A 328 8.06 -1.91 -10.99
N GLY A 329 8.53 -0.65 -10.95
CA GLY A 329 9.09 0.00 -9.77
C GLY A 329 10.60 -0.20 -9.62
N GLU A 330 11.23 -0.94 -10.54
CA GLU A 330 12.68 -1.13 -10.57
C GLU A 330 13.36 0.02 -11.32
N GLU A 331 14.51 0.48 -10.83
CA GLU A 331 15.28 1.65 -11.34
C GLU A 331 15.70 1.56 -12.82
N TYR A 332 15.49 0.42 -13.49
CA TYR A 332 16.16 0.08 -14.74
C TYR A 332 15.23 -0.09 -15.94
N GLY A 333 13.94 0.28 -15.85
CA GLY A 333 13.02 0.14 -16.99
C GLY A 333 13.60 0.77 -18.26
N VAL A 334 13.67 0.01 -19.35
CA VAL A 334 14.41 0.36 -20.57
C VAL A 334 13.53 0.75 -21.75
N PHE A 335 12.20 0.70 -21.58
CA PHE A 335 11.28 1.01 -22.66
C PHE A 335 11.46 2.45 -23.14
N ASN A 336 11.75 2.60 -24.42
CA ASN A 336 11.90 3.85 -25.14
C ASN A 336 11.32 3.73 -26.57
N ASN A 337 10.36 2.81 -26.73
CA ASN A 337 9.65 2.50 -27.97
C ASN A 337 10.57 2.18 -29.17
N GLY A 338 11.64 1.41 -28.96
CA GLY A 338 12.60 1.05 -30.02
C GLY A 338 13.37 2.24 -30.57
N ASP A 339 13.47 3.30 -29.77
CA ASP A 339 13.99 4.59 -30.17
C ASP A 339 13.19 5.32 -31.27
N PHE A 340 11.93 4.92 -31.50
CA PHE A 340 10.99 5.61 -32.39
C PHE A 340 9.97 6.45 -31.61
N PRO A 341 9.44 7.55 -32.19
CA PRO A 341 8.24 8.20 -31.69
C PRO A 341 7.06 7.22 -31.58
N LEU A 342 6.17 7.45 -30.63
CA LEU A 342 4.91 6.71 -30.56
C LEU A 342 3.97 7.20 -31.67
N GLU A 343 3.38 6.25 -32.40
CA GLU A 343 2.41 6.54 -33.46
C GLU A 343 1.01 6.81 -32.91
N ASP A 344 0.12 7.28 -33.78
CA ASP A 344 -1.29 7.49 -33.48
C ASP A 344 -1.99 6.14 -33.24
N ASN A 345 -2.96 6.12 -32.31
CA ASN A 345 -3.82 4.95 -32.04
C ASN A 345 -3.08 3.67 -31.61
N VAL A 346 -1.88 3.79 -31.04
CA VAL A 346 -1.11 2.65 -30.50
C VAL A 346 -1.74 2.05 -29.26
N PHE A 347 -2.37 2.88 -28.42
CA PHE A 347 -3.02 2.44 -27.18
C PHE A 347 -4.52 2.22 -27.38
N PRO A 348 -5.13 1.20 -26.74
CA PRO A 348 -6.55 0.92 -26.87
C PRO A 348 -7.42 1.95 -26.13
N ASP A 349 -8.63 2.21 -26.63
CA ASP A 349 -9.58 3.17 -26.06
C ASP A 349 -10.09 2.82 -24.65
N SER A 350 -9.95 1.55 -24.23
CA SER A 350 -10.28 1.09 -22.89
C SER A 350 -9.31 1.58 -21.81
N LEU A 351 -8.15 2.13 -22.20
CA LEU A 351 -7.07 2.43 -21.27
C LEU A 351 -7.44 3.55 -20.29
N THR A 352 -7.28 3.29 -19.00
CA THR A 352 -7.53 4.24 -17.90
C THR A 352 -6.23 4.72 -17.25
N TYR A 353 -5.18 3.91 -17.34
CA TYR A 353 -3.88 4.15 -16.73
C TYR A 353 -2.75 3.79 -17.71
N LEU A 354 -1.82 4.72 -17.92
CA LEU A 354 -0.61 4.52 -18.73
C LEU A 354 0.64 4.99 -17.97
N ASN A 355 1.65 4.13 -17.84
CA ASN A 355 3.00 4.50 -17.44
C ASN A 355 4.01 4.08 -18.50
N LEU A 356 4.73 5.05 -19.07
CA LEU A 356 5.71 4.83 -20.13
C LEU A 356 7.11 4.45 -19.59
N GLY A 357 7.29 4.42 -18.26
CA GLY A 357 8.51 3.96 -17.61
C GLY A 357 9.65 4.98 -17.56
N PRO A 358 10.73 4.63 -16.84
CA PRO A 358 11.79 5.57 -16.48
C PRO A 358 12.69 6.01 -17.66
N SER A 359 12.82 5.20 -18.72
CA SER A 359 13.71 5.50 -19.86
C SER A 359 13.03 6.16 -21.06
N PHE A 360 11.70 6.27 -21.07
CA PHE A 360 10.99 6.81 -22.23
C PHE A 360 11.29 8.31 -22.41
N ASN A 361 11.85 8.68 -23.56
CA ASN A 361 12.23 10.06 -23.88
C ASN A 361 11.99 10.41 -25.36
N LYS A 362 10.86 9.96 -25.90
CA LYS A 362 10.44 10.22 -27.28
C LYS A 362 9.30 11.23 -27.36
N PRO A 363 9.15 11.94 -28.49
CA PRO A 363 8.02 12.86 -28.68
C PRO A 363 6.68 12.16 -28.52
N VAL A 364 5.70 12.88 -27.96
CA VAL A 364 4.30 12.42 -27.83
C VAL A 364 3.41 13.43 -28.53
N GLY A 365 2.79 12.99 -29.62
CA GLY A 365 1.94 13.81 -30.48
C GLY A 365 0.51 13.96 -29.96
N PRO A 366 -0.31 14.80 -30.63
CA PRO A 366 -1.68 15.11 -30.23
C PRO A 366 -2.63 13.90 -30.25
N ASN A 367 -2.30 12.84 -30.99
CA ASN A 367 -3.13 11.64 -31.16
C ASN A 367 -2.46 10.36 -30.61
N THR A 368 -1.31 10.51 -29.94
CA THR A 368 -0.59 9.38 -29.37
C THR A 368 -1.32 8.80 -28.16
N LEU A 369 -1.90 9.64 -27.30
CA LEU A 369 -2.67 9.20 -26.13
C LEU A 369 -4.15 8.98 -26.51
N PRO A 370 -4.82 7.95 -25.97
CA PRO A 370 -6.20 7.64 -26.31
C PRO A 370 -7.15 8.76 -25.88
N LYS A 371 -8.03 9.17 -26.81
CA LYS A 371 -9.00 10.28 -26.63
C LYS A 371 -10.40 9.80 -26.23
N SER A 372 -10.56 8.53 -25.93
CA SER A 372 -11.82 7.87 -25.57
C SER A 372 -12.55 8.45 -24.34
N GLY A 373 -11.91 9.34 -23.58
CA GLY A 373 -12.44 9.88 -22.32
C GLY A 373 -12.18 8.98 -21.10
N ASN A 374 -11.63 7.78 -21.31
CA ASN A 374 -11.36 6.81 -20.25
C ASN A 374 -10.02 7.04 -19.55
N LEU A 375 -9.01 7.55 -20.27
CA LEU A 375 -7.66 7.74 -19.75
C LEU A 375 -7.66 8.76 -18.60
N LYS A 376 -7.35 8.31 -17.38
CA LYS A 376 -7.34 9.14 -16.16
C LYS A 376 -5.93 9.45 -15.67
N THR A 377 -4.97 8.55 -15.87
CA THR A 377 -3.60 8.73 -15.37
C THR A 377 -2.58 8.46 -16.46
N VAL A 378 -1.61 9.37 -16.60
CA VAL A 378 -0.45 9.22 -17.48
C VAL A 378 0.82 9.53 -16.69
N VAL A 379 1.82 8.65 -16.83
CA VAL A 379 3.11 8.77 -16.14
C VAL A 379 4.25 8.77 -17.16
N PHE A 380 5.07 9.81 -17.10
CA PHE A 380 6.34 9.97 -17.79
C PHE A 380 7.48 9.89 -16.77
N GLY A 381 8.36 8.91 -16.96
CA GLY A 381 9.44 8.63 -16.01
C GLY A 381 10.61 9.61 -16.07
N ASP A 382 11.70 9.23 -15.41
CA ASP A 382 12.85 10.11 -15.11
C ASP A 382 13.58 10.66 -16.32
N SER A 383 13.56 9.96 -17.46
CA SER A 383 14.28 10.38 -18.66
C SER A 383 13.48 11.31 -19.58
N PHE A 384 12.17 11.47 -19.35
CA PHE A 384 11.31 12.23 -20.27
C PHE A 384 11.59 13.74 -20.17
N ASN A 385 12.29 14.30 -21.16
CA ASN A 385 12.60 15.74 -21.23
C ASN A 385 12.23 16.32 -22.59
N ARG A 386 10.98 16.09 -23.02
CA ARG A 386 10.45 16.60 -24.28
C ARG A 386 9.27 17.53 -24.03
N LYS A 387 9.16 18.57 -24.87
CA LYS A 387 7.97 19.41 -24.92
C LYS A 387 6.77 18.58 -25.40
N PHE A 388 5.63 18.71 -24.72
CA PHE A 388 4.36 18.19 -25.22
C PHE A 388 3.87 19.04 -26.40
N ALA A 389 3.37 18.40 -27.46
CA ALA A 389 2.65 19.11 -28.49
C ALA A 389 1.31 19.65 -27.97
N ASP A 390 0.76 20.66 -28.63
CA ASP A 390 -0.53 21.22 -28.27
C ASP A 390 -1.61 20.12 -28.36
N ASN A 391 -2.50 20.08 -27.38
CA ASN A 391 -3.57 19.07 -27.27
C ASN A 391 -3.11 17.62 -27.06
N THR A 392 -1.85 17.35 -26.71
CA THR A 392 -1.37 15.98 -26.41
C THR A 392 -2.06 15.36 -25.20
N ILE A 393 -2.28 16.12 -24.12
CA ILE A 393 -2.90 15.59 -22.89
C ILE A 393 -4.44 15.63 -23.03
N PRO A 394 -5.15 14.49 -23.03
CA PRO A 394 -6.61 14.45 -23.13
C PRO A 394 -7.29 15.13 -21.92
N SER A 395 -8.46 15.73 -22.12
CA SER A 395 -9.24 16.38 -21.05
C SER A 395 -9.74 15.39 -19.98
N SER A 396 -9.77 14.09 -20.27
CA SER A 396 -10.11 13.06 -19.29
C SER A 396 -9.04 12.80 -18.24
N VAL A 397 -7.78 13.22 -18.49
CA VAL A 397 -6.65 12.97 -17.59
C VAL A 397 -6.84 13.76 -16.30
N LEU A 398 -6.89 13.04 -15.18
CA LEU A 398 -6.99 13.57 -13.83
C LEU A 398 -5.63 13.65 -13.15
N THR A 399 -4.65 12.84 -13.58
CA THR A 399 -3.30 12.82 -13.04
C THR A 399 -2.27 12.70 -14.15
N LEU A 400 -1.32 13.64 -14.17
CA LEU A 400 -0.17 13.64 -15.07
C LEU A 400 1.11 13.71 -14.23
N ASP A 401 1.88 12.63 -14.24
CA ASP A 401 3.16 12.57 -13.53
C ASP A 401 4.30 12.73 -14.55
N VAL A 402 5.21 13.67 -14.31
CA VAL A 402 6.42 13.92 -15.12
C VAL A 402 7.61 13.97 -14.17
N PHE A 403 8.36 12.87 -14.11
CA PHE A 403 9.37 12.67 -13.07
C PHE A 403 10.76 13.19 -13.43
N HIS A 404 11.01 13.62 -14.67
CA HIS A 404 12.30 14.17 -15.03
C HIS A 404 12.67 15.38 -14.15
N TYR A 405 13.83 15.26 -13.54
CA TYR A 405 14.30 16.14 -12.48
C TYR A 405 14.48 17.60 -12.94
N GLU A 406 14.97 17.82 -14.16
CA GLU A 406 15.15 19.15 -14.76
C GLU A 406 14.14 19.49 -15.85
N TYR A 407 12.94 18.90 -15.81
CA TYR A 407 11.92 19.21 -16.83
C TYR A 407 11.58 20.71 -16.79
N LYS A 408 11.70 21.40 -17.93
CA LYS A 408 11.56 22.86 -18.05
C LYS A 408 10.51 23.29 -19.08
N HIS A 409 9.87 22.36 -19.78
CA HIS A 409 8.93 22.68 -20.84
C HIS A 409 7.54 23.01 -20.28
N PRO A 410 6.82 23.98 -20.86
CA PRO A 410 5.44 24.23 -20.46
C PRO A 410 4.54 23.05 -20.80
N ILE A 411 3.61 22.72 -19.90
CA ILE A 411 2.60 21.68 -20.06
C ILE A 411 1.25 22.35 -20.22
N GLN A 412 0.63 22.17 -21.38
CA GLN A 412 -0.73 22.63 -21.64
C GLN A 412 -1.75 21.58 -21.16
N ILE A 413 -2.70 22.02 -20.33
CA ILE A 413 -3.77 21.18 -19.79
C ILE A 413 -5.13 21.79 -20.12
N LYS A 414 -6.02 20.96 -20.66
CA LYS A 414 -7.42 21.33 -20.92
C LYS A 414 -8.34 21.18 -19.72
N ASN A 415 -8.06 20.21 -18.84
CA ASN A 415 -8.90 19.95 -17.68
C ASN A 415 -8.37 20.70 -16.44
N PRO A 416 -9.10 21.69 -15.91
CA PRO A 416 -8.64 22.49 -14.78
C PRO A 416 -8.41 21.68 -13.50
N ASN A 417 -8.96 20.45 -13.42
CA ASN A 417 -8.85 19.54 -12.29
C ASN A 417 -7.69 18.53 -12.42
N THR A 418 -6.94 18.52 -13.53
CA THR A 418 -5.78 17.63 -13.67
C THR A 418 -4.72 17.99 -12.64
N ILE A 419 -4.34 17.01 -11.82
CA ILE A 419 -3.22 17.12 -10.90
C ILE A 419 -1.95 16.80 -11.67
N ILE A 420 -0.99 17.73 -11.70
CA ILE A 420 0.33 17.48 -12.27
C ILE A 420 1.34 17.26 -11.15
N ARG A 421 2.15 16.20 -11.25
CA ARG A 421 3.25 15.92 -10.33
C ARG A 421 4.58 16.03 -11.05
N CYS A 422 5.46 16.90 -10.55
CA CYS A 422 6.82 17.09 -11.07
C CYS A 422 7.84 17.07 -9.91
N LYS A 423 9.12 16.83 -10.21
CA LYS A 423 10.17 16.66 -9.18
C LYS A 423 10.80 17.94 -8.62
N ARG A 424 10.83 19.07 -9.33
CA ARG A 424 11.48 20.31 -8.82
C ARG A 424 11.00 21.65 -9.42
N ASN A 425 10.06 21.68 -10.38
CA ASN A 425 9.69 22.95 -11.01
C ASN A 425 8.18 23.10 -11.25
N ILE A 426 7.63 24.21 -10.76
CA ILE A 426 6.21 24.56 -10.87
C ILE A 426 5.94 25.60 -11.96
N ASN A 427 6.99 26.23 -12.51
CA ASN A 427 6.86 27.20 -13.62
C ASN A 427 6.49 26.53 -14.96
N LEU A 428 6.14 25.25 -14.94
CA LEU A 428 5.76 24.44 -16.09
C LEU A 428 4.30 24.64 -16.49
N PHE A 429 3.49 25.29 -15.66
CA PHE A 429 2.08 25.49 -15.96
C PHE A 429 1.89 26.75 -16.82
N TYR A 430 1.87 26.56 -18.14
CA TYR A 430 1.34 27.58 -19.04
C TYR A 430 -0.14 27.30 -19.27
N ARG A 431 -1.01 28.21 -18.80
CA ARG A 431 -2.42 28.24 -19.17
C ARG A 431 -2.72 29.50 -19.98
N PRO A 432 -3.60 29.44 -20.99
CA PRO A 432 -4.24 30.62 -21.55
C PRO A 432 -4.86 31.44 -20.41
N GLN A 433 -4.89 32.77 -20.55
CA GLN A 433 -5.29 33.74 -19.51
C GLN A 433 -6.70 33.56 -18.89
N GLU A 434 -7.48 32.58 -19.33
CA GLU A 434 -8.92 32.42 -19.03
C GLU A 434 -9.27 31.25 -18.09
N ILE A 435 -8.31 30.42 -17.65
CA ILE A 435 -8.62 29.20 -16.86
C ILE A 435 -7.96 29.21 -15.47
N SER A 436 -8.75 29.50 -14.44
CA SER A 436 -8.38 29.45 -13.02
C SER A 436 -8.12 28.01 -12.51
N TYR A 437 -7.25 27.85 -11.51
CA TYR A 437 -6.89 26.53 -10.93
C TYR A 437 -7.92 26.11 -9.88
N LYS A 438 -8.58 24.97 -10.08
CA LYS A 438 -9.39 24.33 -9.02
C LYS A 438 -8.57 23.43 -8.11
N SER A 439 -7.51 22.83 -8.64
CA SER A 439 -6.62 21.93 -7.90
C SER A 439 -5.16 22.29 -8.16
N LEU A 440 -4.36 22.36 -7.10
CA LEU A 440 -2.92 22.59 -7.16
C LEU A 440 -2.19 21.60 -6.27
N ARG A 441 -1.09 21.04 -6.77
CA ARG A 441 -0.13 20.30 -5.96
C ARG A 441 1.23 20.99 -6.03
N ILE A 442 1.79 21.31 -4.87
CA ILE A 442 3.17 21.78 -4.75
C ILE A 442 4.08 20.57 -4.91
N PRO A 443 5.04 20.59 -5.86
CA PRO A 443 5.89 19.46 -6.16
C PRO A 443 6.90 19.18 -5.06
N TYR A 444 7.42 17.94 -5.06
CA TYR A 444 8.61 17.60 -4.27
C TYR A 444 9.75 18.54 -4.66
N GLY A 445 10.68 18.81 -3.75
CA GLY A 445 11.85 19.64 -3.97
C GLY A 445 11.55 21.13 -4.20
N PHE A 446 10.34 21.62 -3.86
CA PHE A 446 10.01 23.05 -3.95
C PHE A 446 10.80 23.84 -2.90
N ASP A 447 11.86 24.49 -3.35
CA ASP A 447 12.84 25.21 -2.52
C ASP A 447 12.63 26.73 -2.48
N LYS A 448 11.69 27.26 -3.28
CA LYS A 448 11.37 28.69 -3.34
C LYS A 448 10.38 29.09 -2.24
N PRO A 449 10.32 30.37 -1.83
CA PRO A 449 9.27 30.86 -0.95
C PRO A 449 7.86 30.63 -1.53
N ILE A 450 6.91 30.10 -0.75
CA ILE A 450 5.53 29.79 -1.22
C ILE A 450 4.80 31.02 -1.79
N LYS A 451 5.14 32.22 -1.30
CA LYS A 451 4.61 33.50 -1.84
C LYS A 451 4.87 33.67 -3.34
N THR A 452 5.90 33.03 -3.90
CA THR A 452 6.20 33.06 -5.34
C THR A 452 5.09 32.43 -6.18
N LEU A 453 4.28 31.53 -5.61
CA LEU A 453 3.14 30.91 -6.27
C LEU A 453 1.92 31.83 -6.37
N SER A 454 1.91 32.96 -5.65
CA SER A 454 0.78 33.89 -5.60
C SER A 454 -0.58 33.20 -5.35
N LEU A 455 -0.62 32.19 -4.47
CA LEU A 455 -1.82 31.36 -4.23
C LEU A 455 -3.08 32.18 -3.91
N ASN A 456 -2.91 33.33 -3.26
CA ASN A 456 -4.02 34.24 -2.92
C ASN A 456 -4.72 34.84 -4.16
N LYS A 457 -4.12 34.77 -5.35
CA LYS A 457 -4.74 35.17 -6.62
C LYS A 457 -5.62 34.08 -7.23
N LEU A 458 -5.57 32.85 -6.71
CA LEU A 458 -6.30 31.70 -7.24
C LEU A 458 -7.68 31.59 -6.58
N GLN A 459 -8.64 32.36 -7.08
CA GLN A 459 -9.98 32.47 -6.47
C GLN A 459 -10.79 31.16 -6.53
N ASP A 460 -10.55 30.31 -7.53
CA ASP A 460 -11.26 29.03 -7.69
C ASP A 460 -10.53 27.84 -7.05
N LEU A 461 -9.45 28.06 -6.30
CA LEU A 461 -8.62 26.98 -5.76
C LEU A 461 -9.33 26.22 -4.64
N GLU A 462 -9.92 25.07 -4.96
CA GLU A 462 -10.63 24.22 -4.01
C GLU A 462 -9.77 23.09 -3.41
N TYR A 463 -8.69 22.69 -4.09
CA TYR A 463 -7.80 21.61 -3.65
C TYR A 463 -6.35 22.06 -3.63
N LEU A 464 -5.68 21.92 -2.49
CA LEU A 464 -4.24 22.13 -2.35
C LEU A 464 -3.57 20.89 -1.75
N GLU A 465 -2.51 20.42 -2.39
CA GLU A 465 -1.67 19.35 -1.88
C GLU A 465 -0.23 19.83 -1.80
N VAL A 466 0.46 19.56 -0.68
CA VAL A 466 1.88 19.88 -0.52
C VAL A 466 2.71 18.61 -0.46
N SER A 467 3.91 18.66 -1.05
CA SER A 467 4.79 17.49 -1.15
C SER A 467 5.34 17.03 0.20
N ASN A 468 5.91 15.82 0.19
CA ASN A 468 6.48 15.18 1.37
C ASN A 468 7.62 15.93 2.03
N ASP A 469 8.31 16.82 1.32
CA ASP A 469 9.42 17.63 1.83
C ASP A 469 9.02 19.10 2.07
N PHE A 470 7.77 19.48 1.81
CA PHE A 470 7.28 20.83 2.00
C PHE A 470 6.92 21.12 3.46
N ASN A 471 7.52 22.17 4.04
CA ASN A 471 7.26 22.58 5.42
C ASN A 471 7.20 24.10 5.63
N GLN A 472 6.85 24.89 4.61
CA GLN A 472 6.64 26.33 4.77
C GLN A 472 5.20 26.60 5.28
N GLU A 473 5.01 27.71 5.98
CA GLU A 473 3.67 28.15 6.39
C GLU A 473 2.81 28.47 5.15
N LEU A 474 1.59 27.96 5.13
CA LEU A 474 0.64 28.21 4.05
C LEU A 474 0.02 29.61 4.23
N PRO A 475 -0.22 30.37 3.15
CA PRO A 475 -0.93 31.64 3.24
C PRO A 475 -2.32 31.47 3.89
N PRO A 476 -2.75 32.41 4.75
CA PRO A 476 -4.09 32.37 5.33
C PRO A 476 -5.16 32.70 4.28
N ASN A 477 -6.40 32.32 4.57
CA ASN A 477 -7.62 32.64 3.82
C ASN A 477 -7.65 32.12 2.38
N LEU A 478 -6.96 31.01 2.11
CA LEU A 478 -7.08 30.32 0.82
C LEU A 478 -8.51 29.75 0.65
N PRO A 479 -9.12 29.83 -0.55
CA PRO A 479 -10.48 29.31 -0.82
C PRO A 479 -10.54 27.77 -0.93
N ILE A 480 -9.64 27.07 -0.23
CA ILE A 480 -9.48 25.62 -0.33
C ILE A 480 -10.54 24.89 0.49
N LYS A 481 -11.16 23.88 -0.14
CA LYS A 481 -12.07 22.92 0.48
C LYS A 481 -11.33 21.66 0.93
N LYS A 482 -10.21 21.31 0.29
CA LYS A 482 -9.38 20.16 0.64
C LYS A 482 -7.89 20.52 0.70
N LEU A 483 -7.25 20.17 1.82
CA LEU A 483 -5.81 20.34 2.03
C LEU A 483 -5.18 18.97 2.28
N VAL A 484 -4.13 18.63 1.52
CA VAL A 484 -3.37 17.40 1.69
C VAL A 484 -1.93 17.75 2.11
N LEU A 485 -1.53 17.25 3.27
CA LEU A 485 -0.22 17.52 3.87
C LEU A 485 0.76 16.38 3.63
N GLY A 486 1.89 16.69 3.03
CA GLY A 486 3.02 15.76 2.90
C GLY A 486 3.66 15.40 4.24
N SER A 487 4.53 14.40 4.22
CA SER A 487 5.07 13.76 5.44
C SER A 487 5.92 14.64 6.36
N THR A 488 6.63 15.66 5.86
CA THR A 488 7.46 16.54 6.71
C THR A 488 6.74 17.77 7.26
N PHE A 489 5.47 17.98 6.89
CA PHE A 489 4.73 19.18 7.30
C PHE A 489 4.49 19.18 8.82
N LYS A 490 4.94 20.24 9.50
CA LYS A 490 4.86 20.42 10.96
C LYS A 490 4.28 21.78 11.35
N GLN A 491 3.89 22.59 10.38
CA GLN A 491 3.35 23.92 10.64
C GLN A 491 1.95 23.85 11.28
N THR A 492 1.54 24.96 11.87
CA THR A 492 0.20 25.09 12.46
C THR A 492 -0.85 25.27 11.36
N ILE A 493 -1.93 24.50 11.45
CA ILE A 493 -3.16 24.71 10.69
C ILE A 493 -4.19 25.29 11.67
N ASN A 494 -4.36 26.61 11.65
CA ASN A 494 -5.41 27.28 12.41
C ASN A 494 -6.67 27.38 11.55
N LEU A 495 -7.76 26.70 11.94
CA LEU A 495 -9.01 26.71 11.17
C LEU A 495 -9.62 28.10 10.98
N GLU A 496 -9.30 29.07 11.84
CA GLU A 496 -9.71 30.47 11.66
C GLU A 496 -9.18 31.09 10.35
N HIS A 497 -8.00 30.64 9.91
CA HIS A 497 -7.38 31.05 8.65
C HIS A 497 -7.82 30.19 7.47
N TYR A 498 -8.56 29.09 7.69
CA TYR A 498 -8.96 28.12 6.67
C TYR A 498 -10.44 27.77 6.79
N GLN A 499 -11.30 28.78 6.87
CA GLN A 499 -12.72 28.61 7.23
C GLN A 499 -13.52 27.77 6.21
N GLN A 500 -13.07 27.72 4.95
CA GLN A 500 -13.69 26.92 3.89
C GLN A 500 -13.22 25.45 3.86
N LEU A 501 -12.21 25.10 4.66
CA LEU A 501 -11.61 23.78 4.65
C LEU A 501 -12.61 22.73 5.15
N GLU A 502 -13.00 21.82 4.25
CA GLU A 502 -13.91 20.72 4.57
C GLU A 502 -13.16 19.43 4.91
N CYS A 503 -11.99 19.23 4.29
CA CYS A 503 -11.23 18.00 4.40
C CYS A 503 -9.73 18.26 4.55
N LEU A 504 -9.18 17.86 5.68
CA LEU A 504 -7.73 17.83 5.91
C LEU A 504 -7.22 16.39 5.76
N VAL A 505 -6.24 16.15 4.91
CA VAL A 505 -5.57 14.84 4.79
C VAL A 505 -4.18 14.95 5.40
N VAL A 506 -3.93 14.16 6.43
CA VAL A 506 -2.65 14.08 7.14
C VAL A 506 -2.07 12.70 6.86
N ASP A 507 -1.00 12.65 6.06
CA ASP A 507 -0.28 11.41 5.78
C ASP A 507 0.58 11.00 6.97
N SER A 508 1.88 11.26 6.93
CA SER A 508 2.85 10.92 7.98
C SER A 508 3.29 12.14 8.80
N SER A 509 2.73 13.31 8.48
CA SER A 509 3.04 14.60 9.12
C SER A 509 2.41 14.71 10.50
N VAL A 510 2.91 15.68 11.27
CA VAL A 510 2.43 15.96 12.64
C VAL A 510 2.12 17.46 12.75
N PRO A 511 1.16 17.98 11.98
CA PRO A 511 0.79 19.40 12.06
C PRO A 511 0.14 19.71 13.41
N ASN A 512 0.33 20.93 13.89
CA ASN A 512 -0.44 21.43 15.01
C ASN A 512 -1.81 21.93 14.52
N LEU A 513 -2.90 21.25 14.86
CA LEU A 513 -4.25 21.64 14.45
C LEU A 513 -4.96 22.42 15.55
N THR A 514 -5.34 23.66 15.27
CA THR A 514 -6.00 24.56 16.22
C THR A 514 -7.30 25.14 15.68
N THR A 515 -8.15 25.60 16.58
CA THR A 515 -9.47 26.19 16.30
C THR A 515 -9.77 27.27 17.33
N THR A 516 -10.64 28.22 16.98
CA THR A 516 -11.08 29.29 17.86
C THR A 516 -11.95 28.74 19.01
N ILE A 517 -11.71 29.24 20.23
CA ILE A 517 -12.44 28.88 21.46
C ILE A 517 -13.24 30.10 21.93
N TYR A 518 -14.54 29.94 22.10
CA TYR A 518 -15.41 30.93 22.74
C TYR A 518 -15.70 30.49 24.17
N LYS A 519 -15.20 31.27 25.14
CA LYS A 519 -15.54 31.10 26.55
C LYS A 519 -16.88 31.78 26.82
N MET A 520 -17.88 31.02 27.24
CA MET A 520 -19.11 31.60 27.80
C MET A 520 -18.77 32.25 29.15
N ASN A 521 -18.69 33.58 29.19
CA ASN A 521 -18.68 34.31 30.45
C ASN A 521 -19.99 34.03 31.18
N SER A 522 -19.95 33.13 32.16
CA SER A 522 -21.05 32.95 33.10
C SER A 522 -21.01 34.12 34.09
N ASN A 523 -21.51 35.28 33.67
CA ASN A 523 -21.92 36.31 34.61
C ASN A 523 -23.19 35.80 35.31
N ASN A 524 -23.00 35.06 36.40
CA ASN A 524 -23.96 34.98 37.47
C ASN A 524 -23.19 34.92 38.79
N ASN A 525 -23.11 36.07 39.44
CA ASN A 525 -22.80 36.20 40.86
C ASN A 525 -23.76 35.30 41.65
N ILE A 526 -23.28 34.12 42.07
CA ILE A 526 -23.75 33.50 43.29
C ILE A 526 -22.49 33.17 44.09
N ASN A 527 -22.21 34.03 45.07
CA ASN A 527 -21.25 33.76 46.13
C ASN A 527 -21.64 32.43 46.79
N ASN A 528 -20.82 31.41 46.60
CA ASN A 528 -20.73 30.31 47.55
C ASN A 528 -19.25 29.91 47.65
N ASN A 529 -18.67 30.28 48.80
CA ASN A 529 -17.41 29.75 49.27
C ASN A 529 -17.57 28.25 49.47
N ASP A 530 -17.02 27.45 48.58
CA ASP A 530 -16.51 26.12 48.93
C ASP A 530 -15.46 25.68 47.92
N GLY A 531 -14.27 25.40 48.44
CA GLY A 531 -13.12 24.91 47.68
C GLY A 531 -13.38 23.50 47.15
N SER A 532 -13.94 23.40 45.95
CA SER A 532 -13.84 22.21 45.13
C SER A 532 -13.68 22.62 43.66
N ASN A 533 -12.57 22.16 43.09
CA ASN A 533 -12.12 22.45 41.73
C ASN A 533 -13.09 21.82 40.71
N LYS A 534 -14.17 22.53 40.34
CA LYS A 534 -15.04 22.15 39.23
C LYS A 534 -14.54 22.80 37.94
N ASN A 535 -13.89 21.99 37.10
CA ASN A 535 -13.62 22.29 35.70
C ASN A 535 -14.88 22.84 35.02
N SER A 536 -14.84 24.11 34.63
CA SER A 536 -15.85 24.76 33.81
C SER A 536 -15.81 24.21 32.37
N ASN A 537 -16.51 23.10 32.12
CA ASN A 537 -16.74 22.53 30.78
C ASN A 537 -17.78 23.35 29.99
N ASN A 538 -17.46 24.60 29.63
CA ASN A 538 -18.32 25.44 28.75
C ASN A 538 -17.52 26.09 27.60
N ASP A 539 -16.42 25.47 27.18
CA ASP A 539 -15.69 25.91 25.98
C ASP A 539 -16.47 25.51 24.71
N ILE A 540 -16.87 26.51 23.92
CA ILE A 540 -17.50 26.31 22.60
C ILE A 540 -16.41 26.45 21.53
N PHE A 541 -16.21 25.39 20.74
CA PHE A 541 -15.21 25.34 19.67
C PHE A 541 -15.85 25.62 18.31
N ASN A 542 -15.20 26.42 17.46
CA ASN A 542 -15.67 26.69 16.10
C ASN A 542 -14.82 25.98 15.04
N PHE A 543 -15.35 24.86 14.55
CA PHE A 543 -14.68 24.04 13.53
C PHE A 543 -14.93 24.53 12.09
N TYR A 544 -15.66 25.65 11.91
CA TYR A 544 -16.03 26.21 10.60
C TYR A 544 -16.63 25.13 9.68
N ASN A 545 -16.11 24.97 8.45
CA ASN A 545 -16.63 23.99 7.49
C ASN A 545 -15.99 22.60 7.61
N LEU A 546 -15.14 22.33 8.62
CA LEU A 546 -14.42 21.07 8.71
C LEU A 546 -15.41 19.88 8.85
N LYS A 547 -15.38 18.97 7.88
CA LYS A 547 -16.20 17.75 7.85
C LYS A 547 -15.37 16.51 8.15
N SER A 548 -14.09 16.49 7.78
CA SER A 548 -13.22 15.35 8.08
C SER A 548 -11.73 15.66 8.14
N ILE A 549 -11.03 14.83 8.94
CA ILE A 549 -9.57 14.72 8.98
C ILE A 549 -9.22 13.30 8.56
N GLU A 550 -8.76 13.11 7.33
CA GLU A 550 -8.32 11.80 6.83
C GLU A 550 -6.90 11.53 7.32
N VAL A 551 -6.72 10.47 8.12
CA VAL A 551 -5.42 10.10 8.70
C VAL A 551 -5.07 8.68 8.28
N PHE A 552 -3.84 8.45 7.85
CA PHE A 552 -3.41 7.09 7.53
C PHE A 552 -3.13 6.27 8.79
N GLN A 553 -3.47 4.98 8.75
CA GLN A 553 -3.44 4.08 9.91
C GLN A 553 -2.10 3.98 10.66
N TYR A 554 -0.98 4.35 10.04
CA TYR A 554 0.36 4.30 10.66
C TYR A 554 0.75 5.58 11.39
N ASN A 555 0.03 6.69 11.20
CA ASN A 555 0.39 7.98 11.81
C ASN A 555 -0.16 8.10 13.24
N ASN A 556 0.32 7.21 14.11
CA ASN A 556 -0.04 7.18 15.52
C ASN A 556 0.41 8.46 16.27
N ASN A 557 1.50 9.08 15.82
CA ASN A 557 2.06 10.27 16.46
C ASN A 557 1.10 11.47 16.35
N PHE A 558 0.57 11.74 15.17
CA PHE A 558 -0.43 12.80 14.99
C PHE A 558 -1.69 12.55 15.83
N ILE A 559 -2.24 11.34 15.76
CA ILE A 559 -3.45 10.98 16.52
C ILE A 559 -3.24 11.13 18.03
N SER A 560 -2.05 10.76 18.53
CA SER A 560 -1.73 10.87 19.96
C SER A 560 -1.60 12.31 20.48
N GLN A 561 -1.18 13.24 19.61
CA GLN A 561 -0.99 14.65 19.96
C GLN A 561 -2.23 15.50 19.64
N LEU A 562 -3.10 14.99 18.77
CA LEU A 562 -4.30 15.69 18.35
C LEU A 562 -5.27 15.87 19.51
N ASN A 563 -5.72 17.11 19.70
CA ASN A 563 -6.71 17.44 20.71
C ASN A 563 -7.99 16.60 20.50
N PRO A 564 -8.48 15.87 21.53
CA PRO A 564 -9.65 14.99 21.42
C PRO A 564 -10.92 15.64 20.84
N ILE A 565 -11.06 16.97 20.90
CA ILE A 565 -12.17 17.70 20.27
C ILE A 565 -12.27 17.44 18.76
N PHE A 566 -11.15 17.09 18.11
CA PHE A 566 -11.10 16.81 16.69
C PHE A 566 -11.39 15.35 16.33
N TYR A 567 -11.48 14.44 17.31
CA TYR A 567 -11.70 13.02 17.04
C TYR A 567 -13.03 12.78 16.31
N GLN A 568 -14.02 13.65 16.52
CA GLN A 568 -15.30 13.65 15.80
C GLN A 568 -15.16 13.85 14.28
N PHE A 569 -14.02 14.35 13.78
CA PHE A 569 -13.74 14.54 12.35
C PHE A 569 -12.82 13.46 11.74
N ILE A 570 -12.11 12.66 12.56
CA ILE A 570 -11.14 11.68 12.04
C ILE A 570 -11.80 10.62 11.14
N LYS A 571 -11.16 10.31 10.01
CA LYS A 571 -11.46 9.17 9.14
C LYS A 571 -10.16 8.42 8.87
N ILE A 572 -10.03 7.20 9.40
CA ILE A 572 -8.83 6.40 9.17
C ILE A 572 -8.83 5.86 7.73
N LYS A 573 -7.76 6.13 7.00
CA LYS A 573 -7.50 5.56 5.68
C LYS A 573 -6.59 4.35 5.83
N LYS A 574 -7.02 3.23 5.27
CA LYS A 574 -6.16 2.06 5.07
C LYS A 574 -5.14 2.39 4.00
N LYS A 575 -3.86 2.06 4.26
CA LYS A 575 -2.83 2.08 3.21
C LYS A 575 -3.33 1.14 2.10
N ASN A 576 -3.50 1.64 0.88
CA ASN A 576 -3.85 0.77 -0.25
C ASN A 576 -2.55 0.13 -0.75
N PRO A 577 -2.31 -1.18 -0.51
CA PRO A 577 -1.08 -1.82 -0.96
C PRO A 577 -0.90 -1.79 -2.49
N ALA A 578 -1.98 -1.61 -3.26
CA ALA A 578 -1.92 -1.50 -4.71
C ALA A 578 -1.38 -0.14 -5.22
N LEU A 579 -1.37 0.91 -4.39
CA LEU A 579 -0.77 2.22 -4.71
C LEU A 579 0.71 2.32 -4.31
N ASN A 580 1.23 1.31 -3.61
CA ASN A 580 2.63 1.26 -3.18
C ASN A 580 3.61 1.02 -4.34
N LEU A 581 3.15 0.49 -5.49
CA LEU A 581 3.98 0.40 -6.69
C LEU A 581 4.24 1.76 -7.37
N MET A 582 3.63 2.87 -6.91
CA MET A 582 3.77 4.17 -7.59
C MET A 582 4.18 5.34 -6.71
N VAL A 583 4.23 5.21 -5.37
CA VAL A 583 4.47 6.38 -4.52
C VAL A 583 5.44 6.15 -3.35
N ASN A 584 5.83 4.91 -3.00
CA ASN A 584 6.55 4.69 -1.72
C ASN A 584 7.90 3.97 -1.75
N ASP A 585 8.54 3.71 -2.90
CA ASP A 585 9.90 3.13 -2.93
C ASP A 585 10.99 4.09 -3.45
N TRP A 586 10.74 5.41 -3.48
CA TRP A 586 11.73 6.41 -3.92
C TRP A 586 12.53 7.07 -2.79
N ILE A 587 12.61 6.45 -1.60
CA ILE A 587 13.45 6.95 -0.52
C ILE A 587 14.31 5.81 0.05
N PHE A 588 15.63 5.95 -0.14
CA PHE A 588 16.78 5.17 0.35
C PHE A 588 17.19 3.88 -0.39
N LYS A 589 18.01 4.06 -1.43
CA LYS A 589 19.30 3.35 -1.58
C LYS A 589 20.33 4.34 -2.14
N VAL A 590 21.18 4.87 -1.25
CA VAL A 590 22.55 5.31 -1.60
C VAL A 590 23.44 4.09 -1.47
#